data_AF-Q6CVB4-F1
#
_entry.id   AF-Q6CVB4-F1
#
_cell.length_a   1.000
_cell.length_b   1.000
_cell.length_c   1.000
_cell.angle_alpha   90.00
_cell.angle_beta   90.00
_cell.angle_gamma   90.00
#
_symmetry.space_group_name_H-M   'P 1'
#
loop_
_entity.id
_entity.type
_entity.pdbx_description
1 polymer ?
#
loop_
_entity_poly.entity_id
_entity_poly.type
_entity_poly.pdbx_seq_one_letter_code
_entity_poly.pdbx_strand_id
1 'polypeptide(L)'
;MSLLSWVFGSSMTPQERMRKNQRALERAQRELEREKKKLEAQEKKLIQEIKKSAKNGQVNAAKIQAKDLVRTRKYTEKFGNMKTQLQAISLRVQAVRSSDQMAVSMREATGLLAGMNRSMNLPQLQRISMEFEKQSDLMEQRQEFMDESIDDVMGDELDEDDEADEIVNRVLDEIGVDLNSKLQTAPQDLVKNEQAAAEPARAVAEAIGSSGDGPGPVTGSTTDDELQARLNSLKR
;
A
#
# COMPACT_ATOMS: atom_id res chain seq x y z
N MET A 1 43.21 -30.75 24.55
CA MET A 1 42.17 -30.99 23.52
C MET A 1 42.23 -29.91 22.45
N SER A 2 43.09 -30.02 21.43
CA SER A 2 43.17 -29.00 20.37
C SER A 2 43.49 -29.54 18.97
N LEU A 3 44.20 -30.67 18.85
CA LEU A 3 44.65 -31.20 17.55
C LEU A 3 43.56 -31.94 16.75
N LEU A 4 42.56 -32.53 17.41
CA LEU A 4 41.44 -33.22 16.73
C LEU A 4 40.41 -32.27 16.10
N SER A 5 40.35 -31.02 16.56
CA SER A 5 39.41 -30.00 16.04
C SER A 5 39.84 -29.40 14.70
N TRP A 6 41.13 -29.48 14.37
CA TRP A 6 41.72 -28.93 13.15
C TRP A 6 41.55 -29.88 11.95
N VAL A 7 41.51 -31.21 12.18
CA VAL A 7 41.42 -32.23 11.12
C VAL A 7 39.97 -32.55 10.72
N PHE A 8 38.99 -32.41 11.63
CA PHE A 8 37.59 -32.75 11.34
C PHE A 8 36.68 -31.56 11.03
N GLY A 9 37.20 -30.33 11.11
CA GLY A 9 36.37 -29.13 11.10
C GLY A 9 35.49 -29.09 12.35
N SER A 10 35.54 -28.00 13.11
CA SER A 10 34.65 -27.87 14.27
C SER A 10 33.21 -27.97 13.78
N SER A 11 32.52 -29.05 14.14
CA SER A 11 31.07 -29.16 13.98
C SER A 11 30.47 -27.99 14.74
N MET A 12 29.99 -26.99 14.02
CA MET A 12 29.42 -25.76 14.58
C MET A 12 28.47 -26.13 15.72
N THR A 13 28.73 -25.62 16.92
CA THR A 13 27.91 -25.94 18.08
C THR A 13 26.46 -25.48 17.82
N PRO A 14 25.43 -26.11 18.41
CA PRO A 14 24.05 -25.66 18.26
C PRO A 14 23.87 -24.16 18.53
N GLN A 15 24.62 -23.64 19.52
CA GLN A 15 24.64 -22.22 19.89
C GLN A 15 25.27 -21.33 18.82
N GLU A 16 26.35 -21.77 18.18
CA GLU A 16 26.95 -21.07 17.03
C GLU A 16 26.02 -21.08 15.81
N ARG A 17 25.30 -22.19 15.55
CA ARG A 17 24.27 -22.27 14.50
C ARG A 17 23.15 -21.28 14.74
N MET A 18 22.63 -21.23 15.96
CA MET A 18 21.60 -20.26 16.33
C MET A 18 22.05 -18.81 16.16
N ARG A 19 23.28 -18.46 16.60
CA ARG A 19 23.84 -17.12 16.39
C ARG A 19 24.02 -16.77 14.92
N LYS A 20 24.46 -17.73 14.09
CA LYS A 20 24.61 -17.53 12.64
C LYS A 20 23.24 -17.32 11.98
N ASN A 21 22.23 -18.11 12.35
CA ASN A 21 20.87 -17.98 11.84
C ASN A 21 20.23 -16.65 12.27
N GLN A 22 20.40 -16.22 13.53
CA GLN A 22 19.91 -14.92 14.00
C GLN A 22 20.49 -13.76 13.18
N ARG A 23 21.81 -13.77 12.92
CA ARG A 23 22.46 -12.77 12.07
C ARG A 23 21.98 -12.83 10.61
N ALA A 24 21.67 -14.02 10.09
CA ALA A 24 21.12 -14.17 8.76
C ALA A 24 19.70 -13.58 8.68
N LEU A 25 18.86 -13.83 9.67
CA LEU A 25 17.52 -13.26 9.79
C LEU A 25 17.56 -11.73 9.86
N GLU A 26 18.45 -11.14 10.68
CA GLU A 26 18.64 -9.68 10.76
C GLU A 26 19.14 -9.05 9.45
N ARG A 27 19.91 -9.79 8.66
CA ARG A 27 20.33 -9.34 7.32
C ARG A 27 19.15 -9.36 6.35
N ALA A 28 18.40 -10.47 6.31
CA ALA A 28 17.20 -10.61 5.49
C ALA A 28 16.16 -9.53 5.83
N GLN A 29 15.90 -9.25 7.11
CA GLN A 29 14.99 -8.18 7.52
C GLN A 29 15.40 -6.80 6.96
N ARG A 30 16.70 -6.47 6.99
CA ARG A 30 17.23 -5.21 6.43
C ARG A 30 17.16 -5.17 4.92
N GLU A 31 17.32 -6.31 4.26
CA GLU A 31 17.21 -6.43 2.81
C GLU A 31 15.76 -6.22 2.36
N LEU A 32 14.80 -6.90 3.00
CA LEU A 32 13.37 -6.67 2.77
C LEU A 32 12.97 -5.20 2.98
N GLU A 33 13.51 -4.54 4.01
CA GLU A 33 13.23 -3.13 4.26
C GLU A 33 13.80 -2.20 3.18
N ARG A 34 14.95 -2.55 2.60
CA ARG A 34 15.52 -1.82 1.46
C ARG A 34 14.69 -2.03 0.20
N GLU A 35 14.23 -3.25 -0.05
CA GLU A 35 13.37 -3.56 -1.20
C GLU A 35 12.01 -2.87 -1.08
N LYS A 36 11.39 -2.92 0.11
CA LYS A 36 10.16 -2.18 0.41
C LYS A 36 10.31 -0.70 0.09
N LYS A 37 11.38 -0.04 0.55
CA LYS A 37 11.65 1.38 0.23
C LYS A 37 11.81 1.66 -1.26
N LYS A 38 12.37 0.72 -2.03
CA LYS A 38 12.48 0.85 -3.49
C LYS A 38 11.10 0.77 -4.14
N LEU A 39 10.25 -0.16 -3.69
CA LEU A 39 8.86 -0.29 -4.16
C LEU A 39 8.04 0.96 -3.81
N GLU A 40 8.15 1.48 -2.59
CA GLU A 40 7.49 2.74 -2.18
C GLU A 40 7.93 3.94 -3.06
N ALA A 41 9.19 3.96 -3.50
CA ALA A 41 9.68 4.98 -4.42
C ALA A 41 9.14 4.79 -5.85
N GLN A 42 9.00 3.54 -6.32
CA GLN A 42 8.38 3.20 -7.60
C GLN A 42 6.89 3.53 -7.59
N GLU A 43 6.18 3.24 -6.49
CA GLU A 43 4.77 3.58 -6.30
C GLU A 43 4.55 5.09 -6.51
N LYS A 44 5.37 5.93 -5.88
CA LYS A 44 5.30 7.40 -6.06
C LYS A 44 5.51 7.84 -7.51
N LYS A 45 6.40 7.17 -8.25
CA LYS A 45 6.62 7.44 -9.67
C LYS A 45 5.43 7.02 -10.52
N LEU A 46 4.89 5.83 -10.29
CA LEU A 46 3.69 5.33 -10.97
C LEU A 46 2.49 6.27 -10.77
N ILE A 47 2.29 6.80 -9.55
CA ILE A 47 1.23 7.79 -9.29
C ILE A 47 1.41 9.05 -10.16
N GLN A 48 2.64 9.56 -10.28
CA GLN A 48 2.92 10.72 -11.13
C GLN A 48 2.71 10.42 -12.62
N GLU A 49 3.09 9.23 -13.07
CA GLU A 49 2.91 8.77 -14.45
C GLU A 49 1.43 8.57 -14.79
N ILE A 50 0.64 7.94 -13.92
CA ILE A 50 -0.82 7.80 -14.08
C ILE A 50 -1.46 9.19 -14.21
N LYS A 51 -1.10 10.13 -13.32
CA LYS A 51 -1.61 11.52 -13.40
C LYS A 51 -1.24 12.20 -14.71
N LYS A 52 -0.05 11.93 -15.26
CA LYS A 52 0.39 12.48 -16.55
C LYS A 52 -0.37 11.85 -17.72
N SER A 53 -0.50 10.53 -17.76
CA SER A 53 -1.24 9.80 -18.80
C SER A 53 -2.72 10.18 -18.82
N ALA A 54 -3.33 10.33 -17.64
CA ALA A 54 -4.71 10.77 -17.48
C ALA A 54 -4.91 12.21 -18.00
N LYS A 55 -4.01 13.15 -17.68
CA LYS A 55 -4.05 14.53 -18.24
C LYS A 55 -3.92 14.57 -19.76
N ASN A 56 -3.20 13.63 -20.34
CA ASN A 56 -3.03 13.52 -21.79
C ASN A 56 -4.21 12.80 -22.47
N GLY A 57 -5.25 12.41 -21.73
CA GLY A 57 -6.40 11.66 -22.25
C GLY A 57 -6.09 10.21 -22.61
N GLN A 58 -4.94 9.67 -22.19
CA GLN A 58 -4.51 8.31 -22.50
C GLN A 58 -5.08 7.30 -21.49
N VAL A 59 -6.40 7.12 -21.50
CA VAL A 59 -7.12 6.30 -20.49
C VAL A 59 -6.63 4.84 -20.45
N ASN A 60 -6.38 4.22 -21.61
CA ASN A 60 -5.88 2.85 -21.66
C ASN A 60 -4.47 2.70 -21.06
N ALA A 61 -3.60 3.70 -21.27
CA ALA A 61 -2.26 3.70 -20.68
C ALA A 61 -2.33 3.92 -19.16
N ALA A 62 -3.18 4.84 -18.71
CA ALA A 62 -3.43 5.08 -17.29
C ALA A 62 -3.99 3.82 -16.59
N LYS A 63 -4.84 3.04 -17.28
CA LYS A 63 -5.38 1.77 -16.80
C LYS A 63 -4.31 0.71 -16.56
N ILE A 64 -3.40 0.52 -17.52
CA ILE A 64 -2.28 -0.42 -17.37
C ILE A 64 -1.36 0.02 -16.22
N GLN A 65 -1.03 1.31 -16.16
CA GLN A 65 -0.20 1.86 -15.09
C GLN A 65 -0.86 1.75 -13.71
N ALA A 66 -2.19 1.86 -13.62
CA ALA A 66 -2.93 1.65 -12.39
C ALA A 66 -2.90 0.19 -11.92
N LYS A 67 -2.99 -0.79 -12.83
CA LYS A 67 -2.78 -2.21 -12.49
C LYS A 67 -1.38 -2.44 -11.91
N ASP A 68 -0.35 -1.85 -12.51
CA ASP A 68 1.01 -1.93 -11.99
C ASP A 68 1.15 -1.25 -10.61
N LEU A 69 0.41 -0.16 -10.36
CA LEU A 69 0.34 0.49 -9.05
C LEU A 69 -0.28 -0.43 -7.99
N VAL A 70 -1.41 -1.08 -8.29
CA VAL A 70 -2.08 -2.02 -7.38
C VAL A 70 -1.12 -3.16 -7.02
N ARG A 71 -0.49 -3.78 -8.02
CA ARG A 71 0.51 -4.83 -7.81
C ARG A 71 1.67 -4.35 -6.93
N THR A 72 2.18 -3.15 -7.19
CA THR A 72 3.28 -2.57 -6.40
C THR A 72 2.88 -2.37 -4.93
N ARG A 73 1.63 -1.95 -4.67
CA ARG A 73 1.09 -1.83 -3.31
C ARG A 73 0.96 -3.18 -2.62
N LYS A 74 0.39 -4.17 -3.30
CA LYS A 74 0.28 -5.55 -2.80
C LYS A 74 1.67 -6.13 -2.47
N TYR A 75 2.67 -5.90 -3.32
CA TYR A 75 4.05 -6.29 -3.00
C TYR A 75 4.58 -5.54 -1.76
N THR A 76 4.39 -4.22 -1.67
CA THR A 76 4.85 -3.42 -0.53
C THR A 76 4.26 -3.92 0.80
N GLU A 77 2.99 -4.32 0.79
CA GLU A 77 2.31 -4.94 1.93
C GLU A 77 2.89 -6.33 2.23
N LYS A 78 3.01 -7.19 1.22
CA LYS A 78 3.62 -8.53 1.35
C LYS A 78 5.02 -8.48 1.94
N PHE A 79 5.87 -7.54 1.50
CA PHE A 79 7.20 -7.29 2.06
C PHE A 79 7.13 -6.81 3.53
N GLY A 80 6.11 -6.01 3.88
CA GLY A 80 5.82 -5.63 5.25
C GLY A 80 5.47 -6.83 6.14
N ASN A 81 4.57 -7.69 5.66
CA ASN A 81 4.13 -8.88 6.37
C ASN A 81 5.28 -9.90 6.53
N MET A 82 6.07 -10.12 5.47
CA MET A 82 7.29 -10.95 5.55
C MET A 82 8.30 -10.42 6.57
N LYS A 83 8.48 -9.09 6.67
CA LYS A 83 9.36 -8.50 7.70
C LYS A 83 8.85 -8.84 9.11
N THR A 84 7.55 -8.68 9.35
CA THR A 84 6.92 -9.01 10.63
C THR A 84 7.07 -10.50 10.97
N GLN A 85 6.85 -11.39 9.99
CA GLN A 85 7.08 -12.82 10.15
C GLN A 85 8.54 -13.14 10.52
N LEU A 86 9.52 -12.55 9.82
CA LEU A 86 10.93 -12.72 10.17
C LEU A 86 11.28 -12.16 11.55
N GLN A 87 10.60 -11.09 12.00
CA GLN A 87 10.77 -10.54 13.34
C GLN A 87 10.21 -11.51 14.40
N ALA A 88 9.04 -12.10 14.16
CA ALA A 88 8.46 -13.12 15.03
C ALA A 88 9.38 -14.35 15.15
N ILE A 89 9.93 -14.83 14.03
CA ILE A 89 10.92 -15.93 14.04
C ILE A 89 12.17 -15.54 14.82
N SER A 90 12.70 -14.33 14.64
CA SER A 90 13.86 -13.84 15.39
C SER A 90 13.60 -13.82 16.90
N LEU A 91 12.40 -13.37 17.31
CA LEU A 91 11.97 -13.37 18.71
C LEU A 91 11.87 -14.79 19.26
N ARG A 92 11.31 -15.73 18.49
CA ARG A 92 11.22 -17.15 18.86
C ARG A 92 12.61 -17.78 19.03
N VAL A 93 13.54 -17.48 18.14
CA VAL A 93 14.95 -17.92 18.26
C VAL A 93 15.60 -17.35 19.53
N GLN A 94 15.32 -16.09 19.88
CA GLN A 94 15.82 -15.48 21.12
C GLN A 94 15.22 -16.15 22.37
N ALA A 95 13.91 -16.46 22.36
CA ALA A 95 13.24 -17.18 23.44
C ALA A 95 13.87 -18.57 23.64
N VAL A 96 14.03 -19.35 22.56
CA VAL A 96 14.69 -20.67 22.59
C VAL A 96 16.11 -20.56 23.15
N ARG A 97 16.87 -19.53 22.79
CA ARG A 97 18.22 -19.30 23.34
C ARG A 97 18.20 -19.06 24.84
N SER A 98 17.24 -18.28 25.34
CA SER A 98 17.11 -18.02 26.78
C SER A 98 16.73 -19.30 27.54
N SER A 99 15.85 -20.11 26.96
CA SER A 99 15.45 -21.40 27.52
C SER A 99 16.59 -22.40 27.54
N ASP A 100 17.41 -22.47 26.47
CA ASP A 100 18.60 -23.33 26.43
C ASP A 100 19.61 -22.93 27.52
N GLN A 101 19.88 -21.63 27.67
CA GLN A 101 20.77 -21.13 28.72
C GLN A 101 20.23 -21.46 30.12
N MET A 102 18.91 -21.31 30.33
CA MET A 102 18.27 -21.67 31.59
C MET A 102 18.37 -23.17 31.86
N ALA A 103 18.15 -24.02 30.85
CA ALA A 103 18.28 -25.47 30.97
C ALA A 103 19.72 -25.90 31.28
N VAL A 104 20.73 -25.25 30.69
CA VAL A 104 22.15 -25.48 31.01
C VAL A 104 22.44 -25.10 32.47
N SER A 105 22.03 -23.90 32.91
CA SER A 105 22.24 -23.46 34.29
C SER A 105 21.46 -24.30 35.30
N MET A 106 20.24 -24.74 34.98
CA MET A 106 19.48 -25.68 35.79
C MET A 106 20.14 -27.05 35.86
N ARG A 107 20.73 -27.54 34.75
CA ARG A 107 21.49 -28.80 34.74
C ARG A 107 22.75 -28.70 35.60
N GLU A 108 23.48 -27.59 35.54
CA GLU A 108 24.63 -27.33 36.40
C GLU A 108 24.24 -27.21 37.87
N ALA A 109 23.20 -26.42 38.18
CA ALA A 109 22.66 -26.30 39.53
C ALA A 109 22.14 -27.63 40.05
N THR A 110 21.46 -28.43 39.22
CA THR A 110 21.03 -29.79 39.55
C THR A 110 22.21 -30.72 39.73
N GLY A 111 23.30 -30.57 38.99
CA GLY A 111 24.53 -31.33 39.18
C GLY A 111 25.21 -31.02 40.52
N LEU A 112 25.29 -29.73 40.88
CA LEU A 112 25.78 -29.26 42.18
C LEU A 112 24.85 -29.72 43.31
N LEU A 113 23.54 -29.56 43.13
CA LEU A 113 22.52 -30.05 44.05
C LEU A 113 22.54 -31.58 44.13
N ALA A 114 22.81 -32.34 43.07
CA ALA A 114 22.91 -33.81 43.09
C ALA A 114 24.16 -34.27 43.84
N GLY A 115 25.27 -33.55 43.65
CA GLY A 115 26.47 -33.68 44.49
C GLY A 115 26.18 -33.41 45.97
N MET A 116 25.23 -32.51 46.27
CA MET A 116 24.75 -32.17 47.61
C MET A 116 23.55 -33.05 48.09
N ASN A 117 22.79 -33.67 47.18
CA ASN A 117 21.58 -34.49 47.38
C ASN A 117 21.95 -35.96 47.65
N ARG A 118 23.21 -36.35 47.41
CA ARG A 118 23.75 -37.53 48.12
C ARG A 118 23.61 -37.40 49.65
N SER A 119 23.29 -36.21 50.16
CA SER A 119 22.80 -35.97 51.53
C SER A 119 21.44 -35.26 51.69
N MET A 120 20.60 -35.00 50.67
CA MET A 120 19.20 -34.54 50.87
C MET A 120 18.31 -34.40 49.59
N ASN A 121 17.18 -35.14 49.59
CA ASN A 121 15.86 -34.93 48.95
C ASN A 121 15.68 -34.93 47.40
N LEU A 122 15.33 -36.10 46.86
CA LEU A 122 14.78 -36.36 45.50
C LEU A 122 13.40 -35.72 45.12
N PRO A 123 12.44 -35.43 46.02
CA PRO A 123 11.07 -35.04 45.64
C PRO A 123 10.93 -33.66 44.96
N GLN A 124 11.86 -32.74 45.18
CA GLN A 124 11.77 -31.38 44.64
C GLN A 124 12.14 -31.32 43.14
N LEU A 125 13.01 -32.22 42.69
CA LEU A 125 13.42 -32.30 41.28
C LEU A 125 12.27 -32.76 40.37
N GLN A 126 11.48 -33.73 40.83
CA GLN A 126 10.29 -34.20 40.10
C GLN A 126 9.23 -33.11 39.92
N ARG A 127 9.04 -32.24 40.92
CA ARG A 127 8.12 -31.08 40.78
C ARG A 127 8.60 -30.09 39.73
N ILE A 128 9.90 -29.78 39.71
CA ILE A 128 10.46 -28.82 38.75
C ILE A 128 10.32 -29.34 37.31
N SER A 129 10.54 -30.64 37.07
CA SER A 129 10.30 -31.23 35.75
C SER A 129 8.83 -31.19 35.32
N MET A 130 7.90 -31.53 36.22
CA MET A 130 6.45 -31.46 35.91
C MET A 130 5.97 -30.03 35.65
N GLU A 131 6.47 -29.05 36.43
CA GLU A 131 6.11 -27.63 36.23
C GLU A 131 6.67 -27.10 34.90
N PHE A 132 7.87 -27.57 34.50
CA PHE A 132 8.47 -27.22 33.22
C PHE A 132 7.70 -27.78 32.03
N GLU A 133 7.33 -29.07 32.04
CA GLU A 133 6.50 -29.68 30.99
C GLU A 133 5.18 -28.91 30.84
N LYS A 134 4.51 -28.59 31.95
CA LYS A 134 3.25 -27.85 31.94
C LYS A 134 3.38 -26.42 31.37
N GLN A 135 4.49 -25.73 31.65
CA GLN A 135 4.76 -24.39 31.11
C GLN A 135 5.15 -24.44 29.63
N SER A 136 5.86 -25.48 29.19
CA SER A 136 6.19 -25.71 27.78
C SER A 136 4.95 -25.97 26.94
N ASP A 137 4.04 -26.82 27.39
CA ASP A 137 2.77 -27.12 26.69
C ASP A 137 1.89 -25.87 26.58
N LEU A 138 1.81 -25.05 27.64
CA LEU A 138 1.08 -23.79 27.62
C LEU A 138 1.65 -22.80 26.60
N MET A 139 2.97 -22.79 26.45
CA MET A 139 3.65 -21.93 25.49
C MET A 139 3.37 -22.40 24.04
N GLU A 140 3.33 -23.71 23.80
CA GLU A 140 3.02 -24.29 22.49
C GLU A 140 1.58 -23.96 22.05
N GLN A 141 0.60 -24.10 22.95
CA GLN A 141 -0.80 -23.70 22.66
C GLN A 141 -0.95 -22.21 22.35
N ARG A 142 -0.21 -21.33 23.06
CA ARG A 142 -0.25 -19.89 22.77
C ARG A 142 0.35 -19.54 21.42
N GLN A 143 1.30 -20.35 20.94
CA GLN A 143 1.88 -20.17 19.62
C GLN A 143 0.90 -20.58 18.51
N GLU A 144 0.17 -21.68 18.68
CA GLU A 144 -0.90 -22.10 17.74
C GLU A 144 -1.99 -21.03 17.63
N PHE A 145 -2.45 -20.48 18.76
CA PHE A 145 -3.48 -19.43 18.76
C PHE A 145 -3.00 -18.14 18.07
N MET A 146 -1.71 -17.85 18.11
CA MET A 146 -1.13 -16.67 17.45
C MET A 146 -0.94 -16.87 15.94
N ASP A 147 -0.62 -18.09 15.49
CA ASP A 147 -0.52 -18.41 14.07
C ASP A 147 -1.91 -18.40 13.40
N GLU A 148 -2.94 -18.95 14.06
CA GLU A 148 -4.33 -18.96 13.54
C GLU A 148 -4.93 -17.54 13.44
N SER A 149 -4.56 -16.64 14.35
CA SER A 149 -4.97 -15.23 14.32
C SER A 149 -4.28 -14.41 13.21
N ILE A 150 -3.12 -14.86 12.74
CA ILE A 150 -2.35 -14.18 11.68
C ILE A 150 -2.83 -14.61 10.29
N ASP A 151 -3.31 -15.84 10.14
CA ASP A 151 -3.81 -16.38 8.87
C ASP A 151 -5.19 -15.81 8.50
N ASP A 152 -6.06 -15.58 9.49
CA ASP A 152 -7.42 -15.02 9.30
C ASP A 152 -7.44 -13.55 8.81
N VAL A 153 -6.32 -12.82 8.96
CA VAL A 153 -6.18 -11.42 8.51
C VAL A 153 -5.68 -11.31 7.06
N MET A 154 -5.17 -12.41 6.48
CA MET A 154 -4.56 -12.41 5.14
C MET A 154 -5.49 -12.89 4.01
N GLY A 155 -6.74 -13.25 4.34
CA GLY A 155 -7.65 -13.97 3.44
C GLY A 155 -8.41 -13.15 2.39
N ASP A 156 -8.28 -11.82 2.35
CA ASP A 156 -9.06 -10.99 1.42
C ASP A 156 -8.24 -10.62 0.18
N GLU A 157 -7.98 -11.63 -0.65
CA GLU A 157 -7.36 -11.45 -1.97
C GLU A 157 -8.48 -11.07 -2.97
N LEU A 158 -8.99 -9.84 -2.83
CA LEU A 158 -9.99 -9.28 -3.74
C LEU A 158 -9.36 -8.72 -5.03
N ASP A 159 -10.18 -8.74 -6.07
CA ASP A 159 -9.84 -8.65 -7.49
C ASP A 159 -9.00 -7.41 -7.84
N GLU A 160 -7.78 -7.68 -8.32
CA GLU A 160 -6.77 -6.71 -8.75
C GLU A 160 -7.26 -5.76 -9.86
N ASP A 161 -8.27 -6.20 -10.62
CA ASP A 161 -8.82 -5.48 -11.77
C ASP A 161 -9.86 -4.43 -11.37
N ASP A 162 -10.68 -4.69 -10.35
CA ASP A 162 -11.71 -3.74 -9.89
C ASP A 162 -11.06 -2.56 -9.14
N GLU A 163 -10.07 -2.84 -8.29
CA GLU A 163 -9.30 -1.80 -7.58
C GLU A 163 -8.57 -0.87 -8.56
N ALA A 164 -8.04 -1.42 -9.66
CA ALA A 164 -7.34 -0.63 -10.66
C ALA A 164 -8.29 0.36 -11.36
N ASP A 165 -9.49 -0.09 -11.69
CA ASP A 165 -10.50 0.74 -12.36
C ASP A 165 -11.00 1.86 -11.46
N GLU A 166 -11.22 1.57 -10.17
CA GLU A 166 -11.56 2.58 -9.17
C GLU A 166 -10.45 3.64 -9.00
N ILE A 167 -9.18 3.22 -8.96
CA ILE A 167 -8.05 4.15 -8.84
C ILE A 167 -7.99 5.09 -10.04
N VAL A 168 -8.18 4.57 -11.26
CA VAL A 168 -8.19 5.41 -12.47
C VAL A 168 -9.31 6.43 -12.42
N ASN A 169 -10.53 6.00 -12.10
CA ASN A 169 -11.69 6.88 -11.98
C ASN A 169 -11.45 7.99 -10.96
N ARG A 170 -10.91 7.64 -9.79
CA ARG A 170 -10.56 8.61 -8.74
C ARG A 170 -9.51 9.64 -9.19
N VAL A 171 -8.50 9.20 -9.95
CA VAL A 171 -7.48 10.10 -10.49
C VAL A 171 -8.06 11.00 -11.59
N LEU A 172 -8.97 10.49 -12.41
CA LEU A 172 -9.68 11.28 -13.42
C LEU A 172 -10.58 12.33 -12.78
N ASP A 173 -11.29 11.98 -11.70
CA ASP A 173 -12.11 12.91 -10.93
C ASP A 173 -11.26 14.00 -10.27
N GLU A 174 -10.13 13.63 -9.63
CA GLU A 174 -9.17 14.59 -9.08
C GLU A 174 -8.68 15.58 -10.14
N ILE A 175 -8.35 15.09 -11.34
CA ILE A 175 -7.88 15.94 -12.44
C ILE A 175 -9.02 16.83 -12.98
N GLY A 176 -10.24 16.31 -13.09
CA GLY A 176 -11.41 17.06 -13.54
C GLY A 176 -11.75 18.21 -12.60
N VAL A 177 -11.67 17.98 -11.28
CA VAL A 177 -11.86 19.02 -10.26
C VAL A 177 -10.69 20.03 -10.25
N ASP A 178 -9.44 19.58 -10.39
CA ASP A 178 -8.25 20.45 -10.49
C ASP A 178 -8.28 21.34 -11.75
N LEU A 179 -8.79 20.85 -12.88
CA LEU A 179 -8.89 21.62 -14.11
C LEU A 179 -10.01 22.67 -14.00
N ASN A 180 -11.17 22.26 -13.48
CA ASN A 180 -12.32 23.15 -13.31
C ASN A 180 -12.02 24.26 -12.30
N SER A 181 -11.35 23.95 -11.18
CA SER A 181 -10.91 24.96 -10.22
C SER A 181 -9.93 25.97 -10.84
N LYS A 182 -8.94 25.51 -11.63
CA LYS A 182 -8.02 26.39 -12.35
C LYS A 182 -8.73 27.29 -13.38
N LEU A 183 -9.71 26.75 -14.10
CA LEU A 183 -10.51 27.50 -15.07
C LEU A 183 -11.42 28.54 -14.40
N GLN A 184 -11.98 28.25 -13.23
CA GLN A 184 -12.75 29.22 -12.45
C GLN A 184 -11.88 30.35 -11.86
N THR A 185 -10.62 30.07 -11.54
CA THR A 185 -9.67 31.08 -11.05
C THR A 185 -8.96 31.88 -12.14
N ALA A 186 -9.07 31.47 -13.42
CA ALA A 186 -8.50 32.24 -14.52
C ALA A 186 -9.34 33.51 -14.73
N PRO A 187 -8.74 34.73 -14.72
CA PRO A 187 -9.50 35.96 -14.87
C PRO A 187 -10.17 36.00 -16.24
N GLN A 188 -11.51 36.08 -16.25
CA GLN A 188 -12.33 36.22 -17.47
C GLN A 188 -12.17 37.61 -18.15
N ASP A 189 -11.14 38.37 -17.80
CA ASP A 189 -10.96 39.77 -18.18
C ASP A 189 -10.47 39.97 -19.62
N LEU A 190 -10.14 38.87 -20.32
CA LEU A 190 -9.68 38.92 -21.71
C LEU A 190 -10.81 38.89 -22.74
N VAL A 191 -12.04 38.53 -22.37
CA VAL A 191 -13.17 38.41 -23.34
C VAL A 191 -13.93 39.75 -23.51
N LYS A 192 -13.67 40.76 -22.68
CA LYS A 192 -14.35 42.07 -22.76
C LYS A 192 -13.63 43.12 -23.62
N ASN A 193 -12.41 42.87 -24.10
CA ASN A 193 -11.59 43.93 -24.72
C ASN A 193 -11.50 43.89 -26.26
N GLU A 194 -12.19 42.97 -26.95
CA GLU A 194 -12.19 42.91 -28.42
C GLU A 194 -13.40 43.59 -29.09
N GLN A 195 -14.34 44.17 -28.33
CA GLN A 195 -15.50 44.90 -28.90
C GLN A 195 -15.34 46.44 -28.94
N ALA A 196 -14.16 46.98 -28.59
CA ALA A 196 -13.97 48.45 -28.48
C ALA A 196 -12.90 49.05 -29.41
N ALA A 197 -12.49 48.35 -30.48
CA ALA A 197 -11.54 48.90 -31.45
C ALA A 197 -11.89 48.52 -32.90
N ALA A 198 -12.91 49.17 -33.46
CA ALA A 198 -13.09 49.27 -34.91
C ALA A 198 -13.44 50.73 -35.27
N GLU A 199 -12.46 51.45 -35.81
CA GLU A 199 -12.62 52.79 -36.38
C GLU A 199 -13.53 52.79 -37.62
N PRO A 200 -14.27 53.88 -37.90
CA PRO A 200 -15.13 53.98 -39.08
C PRO A 200 -14.36 54.43 -40.33
N ALA A 201 -14.29 53.56 -41.33
CA ALA A 201 -13.81 53.89 -42.67
C ALA A 201 -14.91 54.54 -43.52
N ARG A 202 -14.65 55.81 -43.88
CA ARG A 202 -15.04 56.57 -45.10
C ARG A 202 -16.30 56.15 -45.88
N ALA A 203 -17.25 57.09 -45.92
CA ALA A 203 -18.32 57.17 -46.89
C ALA A 203 -17.80 57.38 -48.33
N VAL A 204 -18.31 56.59 -49.27
CA VAL A 204 -18.50 56.98 -50.68
C VAL A 204 -19.88 56.46 -51.12
N ALA A 205 -20.63 57.34 -51.77
CA ALA A 205 -22.00 57.16 -52.20
C ALA A 205 -22.13 56.20 -53.41
N GLU A 206 -23.23 55.47 -53.47
CA GLU A 206 -23.94 55.26 -54.74
C GLU A 206 -25.43 54.96 -54.48
N ALA A 207 -26.28 55.70 -55.18
CA ALA A 207 -27.73 55.57 -55.19
C ALA A 207 -28.14 54.56 -56.27
N ILE A 208 -29.19 53.77 -56.04
CA ILE A 208 -30.26 53.42 -57.01
C ILE A 208 -31.29 52.49 -56.33
N GLY A 209 -32.52 53.00 -56.21
CA GLY A 209 -33.70 52.33 -56.76
C GLY A 209 -34.41 51.20 -56.00
N SER A 210 -35.59 51.56 -55.48
CA SER A 210 -36.87 50.84 -55.65
C SER A 210 -37.35 49.83 -54.59
N SER A 211 -38.43 50.25 -53.91
CA SER A 211 -39.64 49.48 -53.52
C SER A 211 -39.49 48.21 -52.66
N GLY A 212 -40.12 48.03 -51.50
CA GLY A 212 -41.13 48.80 -50.79
C GLY A 212 -41.63 48.01 -49.57
N ASP A 213 -42.33 48.74 -48.69
CA ASP A 213 -43.36 48.33 -47.71
C ASP A 213 -43.00 47.54 -46.43
N GLY A 214 -43.36 48.14 -45.27
CA GLY A 214 -43.84 47.43 -44.06
C GLY A 214 -42.86 47.23 -42.88
N PRO A 215 -43.20 47.60 -41.63
CA PRO A 215 -42.24 47.88 -40.55
C PRO A 215 -41.90 46.68 -39.63
N GLY A 216 -40.69 46.68 -39.02
CA GLY A 216 -40.30 45.75 -37.93
C GLY A 216 -40.85 46.17 -36.54
N PRO A 217 -40.30 45.71 -35.37
CA PRO A 217 -39.14 44.81 -35.15
C PRO A 217 -39.30 43.78 -33.96
N VAL A 218 -38.20 43.10 -33.58
CA VAL A 218 -37.87 42.48 -32.26
C VAL A 218 -38.28 41.00 -32.05
N THR A 219 -37.44 40.00 -32.38
CA THR A 219 -36.46 39.28 -31.53
C THR A 219 -37.00 38.72 -30.19
N GLY A 220 -37.11 37.38 -30.04
CA GLY A 220 -37.05 36.74 -28.71
C GLY A 220 -37.83 35.45 -28.36
N SER A 221 -38.32 34.60 -29.28
CA SER A 221 -39.23 33.49 -28.88
C SER A 221 -38.92 32.06 -29.38
N THR A 222 -37.77 31.78 -29.99
CA THR A 222 -37.56 30.46 -30.64
C THR A 222 -37.26 29.29 -29.69
N THR A 223 -36.79 29.53 -28.46
CA THR A 223 -36.40 28.46 -27.53
C THR A 223 -37.54 27.97 -26.65
N ASP A 224 -38.43 28.87 -26.23
CA ASP A 224 -39.56 28.52 -25.36
C ASP A 224 -40.62 27.72 -26.12
N ASP A 225 -40.83 28.06 -27.41
CA ASP A 225 -41.72 27.33 -28.32
C ASP A 225 -41.23 25.89 -28.57
N GLU A 226 -39.91 25.67 -28.70
CA GLU A 226 -39.32 24.33 -28.85
C GLU A 226 -39.42 23.50 -27.56
N LEU A 227 -39.26 24.11 -26.39
CA LEU A 227 -39.39 23.44 -25.10
C LEU A 227 -40.83 23.03 -24.81
N GLN A 228 -41.81 23.86 -25.17
CA GLN A 228 -43.23 23.52 -25.05
C GLN A 228 -43.65 22.39 -26.00
N ALA A 229 -43.09 22.34 -27.22
CA ALA A 229 -43.32 21.23 -28.14
C ALA A 229 -42.80 19.90 -27.57
N ARG A 230 -41.61 19.89 -26.94
CA ARG A 230 -41.04 18.70 -26.27
C ARG A 230 -41.80 18.29 -25.02
N LEU A 231 -42.40 19.24 -24.29
CA LEU A 231 -43.17 18.93 -23.08
C LEU A 231 -44.52 18.28 -23.42
N ASN A 232 -45.11 18.66 -24.55
CA ASN A 232 -46.35 18.06 -25.05
C ASN A 232 -46.15 16.64 -25.62
N SER A 233 -44.96 16.33 -26.16
CA SER A 233 -44.66 14.96 -26.63
C SER A 233 -44.43 13.95 -25.50
N LEU A 234 -44.02 14.40 -24.31
CA LEU A 234 -43.88 13.54 -23.12
C LEU A 234 -45.21 13.27 -22.38
N LYS A 235 -46.26 14.06 -22.65
CA LYS A 235 -47.57 13.92 -21.99
C LYS A 235 -48.54 13.00 -22.74
N ARG A 236 -48.08 12.27 -23.75
CA ARG A 236 -48.90 11.40 -24.59
C ARG A 236 -48.57 9.93 -24.37
#